data_AF-A0A353C240-F1
#
_entry.id   AF-A0A353C240-F1
#
_cell.length_a   1.000
_cell.length_b   1.000
_cell.length_c   1.000
_cell.angle_alpha   90.00
_cell.angle_beta   90.00
_cell.angle_gamma   90.00
#
_symmetry.space_group_name_H-M   'P 1'
#
loop_
_entity.id
_entity.type
_entity.pdbx_description
1 polymer ?
#
loop_
_entity_poly.entity_id
_entity_poly.type
_entity_poly.pdbx_seq_one_letter_code
_entity_poly.pdbx_strand_id
1 'polypeptide(L)'
;DIQYLAQGFERVGYALADSKNPIKQDLTAEKDAVFYQTVRDEYDLVLGNGRYAIFFPSDVHRPCCNFETEHRVRKVVVKVATALL
;
A
#
# COMPACT_ATOMS: atom_id res chain seq x y z
N ASP A 1 -1.42 -7.22 3.70
CA ASP A 1 -0.55 -6.32 4.50
C ASP A 1 -1.32 -5.63 5.59
N ILE A 2 -0.72 -5.51 6.78
CA ILE A 2 -1.15 -4.56 7.81
C ILE A 2 -0.05 -3.51 7.95
N GLN A 3 -0.31 -2.28 7.53
CA GLN A 3 0.64 -1.18 7.62
C GLN A 3 0.29 -0.29 8.80
N TYR A 4 1.14 -0.28 9.84
CA TYR A 4 0.97 0.51 11.05
C TYR A 4 1.97 1.67 11.10
N LEU A 5 1.47 2.87 11.38
CA LEU A 5 2.27 4.09 11.48
C LEU A 5 2.59 4.40 12.95
N ALA A 6 3.83 4.16 13.36
CA ALA A 6 4.27 4.44 14.72
C ALA A 6 4.57 5.93 14.94
N GLN A 7 5.08 6.62 13.90
CA GLN A 7 5.41 8.03 13.94
C GLN A 7 5.32 8.68 12.55
N GLY A 8 4.80 9.90 12.47
CA GLY A 8 4.69 10.72 11.27
C GLY A 8 3.30 10.67 10.64
N PHE A 9 3.23 11.15 9.40
CA PHE A 9 2.06 11.08 8.54
C PHE A 9 2.47 10.54 7.17
N GLU A 10 1.61 9.74 6.59
CA GLU A 10 1.87 9.15 5.28
C GLU A 10 0.59 9.20 4.48
N ARG A 11 0.72 9.60 3.22
CA ARG A 11 -0.34 9.38 2.24
C ARG A 11 -0.08 8.06 1.54
N VAL A 12 -1.10 7.23 1.43
CA VAL A 12 -1.06 5.97 0.69
C VAL A 12 -2.07 6.08 -0.43
N GLY A 13 -1.60 5.99 -1.67
CA GLY A 13 -2.51 5.80 -2.81
C GLY A 13 -3.12 4.41 -2.71
N TYR A 14 -4.43 4.29 -2.93
CA TYR A 14 -5.17 3.03 -2.83
C TYR A 14 -6.17 2.90 -3.97
N ALA A 15 -6.26 1.73 -4.57
CA ALA A 15 -7.31 1.37 -5.50
C ALA A 15 -7.64 -0.12 -5.39
N LEU A 16 -8.84 -0.49 -5.81
CA LEU A 16 -9.13 -1.89 -6.11
C LEU A 16 -8.39 -2.31 -7.38
N ALA A 17 -7.91 -3.55 -7.43
CA ALA A 17 -7.27 -4.09 -8.62
C ALA A 17 -8.23 -4.08 -9.81
N ASP A 18 -7.76 -3.53 -10.93
CA ASP A 18 -8.43 -3.57 -12.22
C ASP A 18 -7.51 -4.31 -13.20
N SER A 19 -8.05 -5.34 -13.86
CA SER A 19 -7.38 -6.09 -14.94
C SER A 19 -6.88 -5.21 -16.10
N LYS A 20 -7.42 -4.00 -16.25
CA LYS A 20 -7.00 -3.02 -17.26
C LYS A 20 -5.77 -2.21 -16.86
N ASN A 21 -5.33 -2.29 -15.59
CA ASN A 21 -4.13 -1.61 -15.16
C ASN A 21 -2.90 -2.25 -15.82
N PRO A 22 -2.06 -1.49 -16.52
CA PRO A 22 -0.88 -2.03 -17.18
C PRO A 22 0.14 -2.50 -16.14
N ILE A 23 0.46 -3.80 -16.16
CA ILE A 23 1.51 -4.38 -15.31
C ILE A 23 2.86 -3.89 -15.83
N LYS A 24 3.64 -3.29 -14.94
CA LYS A 24 5.03 -2.91 -15.19
C LYS A 24 5.98 -4.09 -14.93
N GLN A 25 5.73 -4.82 -13.84
CA GLN A 25 6.55 -5.94 -13.42
C GLN A 25 5.74 -6.90 -12.54
N ASP A 26 5.79 -8.19 -12.84
CA ASP A 26 5.21 -9.25 -12.02
C ASP A 26 6.34 -10.00 -11.30
N LEU A 27 6.31 -10.01 -9.97
CA LEU A 27 7.25 -10.73 -9.08
C LEU A 27 6.48 -11.63 -8.10
N THR A 28 5.30 -12.12 -8.50
CA THR A 28 4.42 -12.89 -7.61
C THR A 28 5.14 -14.13 -7.07
N ALA A 29 5.92 -14.83 -7.91
CA ALA A 29 6.61 -16.06 -7.53
C ALA A 29 7.75 -15.84 -6.52
N GLU A 30 8.47 -14.73 -6.63
CA GLU A 30 9.67 -14.49 -5.82
C GLU A 30 9.41 -13.60 -4.61
N LYS A 31 8.44 -12.68 -4.70
CA LYS A 31 8.25 -11.59 -3.74
C LYS A 31 6.81 -11.32 -3.31
N ASP A 32 5.84 -12.09 -3.78
CA ASP A 32 4.42 -11.86 -3.48
C ASP A 32 4.00 -10.40 -3.82
N ALA A 33 4.41 -9.94 -5.01
CA ALA A 33 4.21 -8.55 -5.42
C ALA A 33 4.05 -8.38 -6.94
N VAL A 34 3.10 -7.53 -7.34
CA VAL A 34 2.92 -7.04 -8.71
C VAL A 34 3.02 -5.52 -8.70
N PHE A 35 3.79 -4.96 -9.63
CA PHE A 35 3.94 -3.52 -9.80
C PHE A 35 3.23 -3.07 -11.07
N TYR A 36 2.39 -2.05 -10.95
CA TYR A 36 1.66 -1.45 -12.06
C TYR A 36 2.36 -0.19 -12.56
N GLN A 37 2.23 0.09 -13.86
CA GLN A 37 2.76 1.32 -14.46
C GLN A 37 1.86 2.52 -14.15
N THR A 38 0.55 2.31 -14.18
CA THR A 38 -0.49 3.26 -13.77
C THR A 38 -1.65 2.50 -13.14
N VAL A 39 -2.41 3.17 -12.27
CA VAL A 39 -3.56 2.62 -11.54
C VAL A 39 -4.74 3.55 -11.74
N ARG A 40 -5.89 3.00 -12.14
CA ARG A 40 -7.15 3.76 -12.29
C ARG A 40 -7.82 3.95 -10.92
N ASP A 41 -8.57 5.04 -10.79
CA ASP A 41 -9.46 5.30 -9.64
C ASP A 41 -8.75 5.20 -8.28
N GLU A 42 -7.52 5.74 -8.21
CA GLU A 42 -6.72 5.81 -6.98
C GLU A 42 -7.29 6.87 -6.02
N TYR A 43 -7.44 6.50 -4.75
CA TYR A 43 -7.84 7.33 -3.64
C TYR A 43 -6.67 7.55 -2.69
N ASP A 44 -6.65 8.71 -2.04
CA ASP A 44 -5.67 9.01 -1.01
C ASP A 44 -6.17 8.57 0.37
N LEU A 45 -5.41 7.69 1.02
CA LEU A 45 -5.57 7.34 2.44
C LEU A 45 -4.50 8.07 3.26
N VAL A 46 -4.91 8.88 4.24
CA VAL A 46 -3.97 9.58 5.14
C VAL A 46 -3.86 8.83 6.46
N LEU A 47 -2.70 8.22 6.67
CA LEU A 47 -2.32 7.57 7.91
C LEU A 47 -1.51 8.54 8.77
N GLY A 48 -1.82 8.59 10.06
CA GLY A 48 -1.09 9.36 11.07
C GLY A 48 -0.71 8.44 12.23
N ASN A 49 -0.04 9.02 13.24
CA ASN A 49 0.40 8.30 14.44
C ASN A 49 -0.67 7.35 15.01
N GLY A 50 -0.28 6.10 15.26
CA GLY A 50 -1.13 5.09 15.89
C GLY A 50 -2.19 4.48 14.96
N ARG A 51 -2.29 4.93 13.70
CA ARG A 51 -3.24 4.37 12.73
C ARG A 51 -2.61 3.19 11.99
N TYR A 52 -3.47 2.32 11.49
CA TYR A 52 -3.10 1.26 10.56
C TYR A 52 -4.08 1.18 9.39
N ALA A 53 -3.61 0.62 8.29
CA ALA A 53 -4.42 0.18 7.16
C ALA A 53 -4.19 -1.31 6.91
N ILE A 54 -5.23 -2.01 6.46
CA ILE A 54 -5.14 -3.40 6.02
C ILE A 54 -5.38 -3.40 4.51
N PHE A 55 -4.45 -3.99 3.76
CA PHE A 55 -4.53 -4.17 2.31
C PHE A 55 -4.57 -5.66 2.00
N PHE A 56 -5.62 -6.11 1.34
CA PHE A 56 -5.78 -7.45 0.81
C PHE A 56 -5.01 -7.63 -0.52
N PRO A 57 -4.87 -8.86 -1.04
CA PRO A 57 -4.17 -9.08 -2.31
C PRO A 57 -4.77 -8.32 -3.51
N SER A 58 -6.06 -8.02 -3.47
CA SER A 58 -6.76 -7.22 -4.49
C SER A 58 -6.62 -5.71 -4.30
N ASP A 59 -5.97 -5.27 -3.23
CA ASP A 59 -5.85 -3.86 -2.89
C ASP A 59 -4.51 -3.33 -3.39
N VAL A 60 -4.54 -2.64 -4.54
CA VAL A 60 -3.38 -1.96 -5.07
C VAL A 60 -3.10 -0.76 -4.18
N HIS A 61 -1.90 -0.69 -3.62
CA HIS A 61 -1.54 0.39 -2.72
C HIS A 61 -0.12 0.90 -2.96
N ARG A 62 0.03 2.22 -2.86
CA ARG A 62 1.26 2.97 -3.12
C ARG A 62 1.64 3.75 -1.87
N PRO A 63 2.34 3.11 -0.92
CA PRO A 63 2.75 3.75 0.34
C PRO A 63 3.91 4.72 0.12
N CYS A 64 4.35 5.33 1.21
CA CYS A 64 5.48 6.24 1.35
C CYS A 64 5.34 7.54 0.56
N CYS A 65 4.10 8.01 0.32
CA CYS A 65 3.89 9.31 -0.31
C CYS A 65 3.90 10.43 0.73
N ASN A 66 4.45 11.58 0.34
CA ASN A 66 4.43 12.78 1.17
C ASN A 66 2.99 13.16 1.54
N PHE A 67 2.78 13.44 2.83
CA PHE A 67 1.60 14.14 3.33
C PHE A 67 1.99 15.61 3.53
N GLU A 68 1.48 16.49 2.66
CA GLU A 68 1.80 17.92 2.53
C GLU A 68 3.28 18.23 2.22
N THR A 69 4.20 17.81 3.07
CA THR A 69 5.64 18.04 2.96
C THR A 69 6.44 16.77 3.26
N GLU A 70 7.69 16.74 2.82
CA GLU A 70 8.62 15.66 3.16
C GLU A 70 8.93 15.69 4.66
N HIS A 71 8.81 14.54 5.32
CA HIS A 71 9.18 14.40 6.71
C HIS A 71 9.49 12.94 7.05
N ARG A 72 10.09 12.72 8.23
CA ARG A 72 10.45 11.37 8.68
C ARG A 72 9.22 10.61 9.17
N VAL A 73 9.09 9.38 8.70
CA VAL A 73 8.06 8.41 9.10
C VAL A 73 8.72 7.18 9.70
N ARG A 74 8.12 6.61 10.74
CA ARG A 74 8.47 5.30 11.28
C ARG A 74 7.23 4.40 11.22
N LYS A 75 7.34 3.28 10.49
CA LYS A 75 6.23 2.35 10.27
C LYS A 75 6.67 0.90 10.34
N VAL A 76 5.69 0.02 10.47
CA VAL A 76 5.84 -1.44 10.38
C VAL A 76 4.84 -1.97 9.36
N VAL A 77 5.28 -2.90 8.53
CA VAL A 77 4.40 -3.67 7.64
C VAL A 77 4.40 -5.11 8.12
N VAL A 78 3.26 -5.59 8.59
CA VAL A 78 3.07 -6.99 8.97
C VAL A 78 2.49 -7.73 7.77
N LYS A 79 3.14 -8.84 7.41
CA LYS A 79 2.66 -9.77 6.38
C LYS A 79 1.90 -10.90 7.07
N VAL A 80 0.69 -11.16 6.61
CA VAL A 80 -0.22 -12.18 7.16
C VAL A 80 -0.69 -13.06 6.01
N ALA A 81 -0.57 -14.38 6.17
CA ALA A 81 -1.06 -15.33 5.17
C ALA A 81 -2.59 -15.26 5.08
N THR A 82 -3.12 -15.15 3.86
CA THR A 82 -4.57 -15.04 3.62
C THR A 82 -5.35 -16.27 4.05
N ALA A 83 -4.72 -17.44 4.11
CA ALA A 83 -5.34 -18.68 4.60
C ALA A 83 -5.68 -18.66 6.10
N LEU A 84 -5.31 -17.61 6.84
CA LEU A 84 -5.65 -17.42 8.26
C LEU A 84 -6.90 -16.54 8.47
N LEU A 85 -7.56 -16.14 7.39
CA LEU A 85 -8.79 -15.34 7.38
C LEU A 85 -9.98 -16.21 6.92
#